data_AF-A0AA35XEM0-F1
#
_entry.id   AF-A0AA35XEM0-F1
#
_cell.length_a   1.000
_cell.length_b   1.000
_cell.length_c   1.000
_cell.angle_alpha   90.00
_cell.angle_beta   90.00
_cell.angle_gamma   90.00
#
_symmetry.space_group_name_H-M   'P 1'
#
loop_
_entity.id
_entity.type
_entity.pdbx_description
1 polymer ?
#
loop_
_entity_poly.entity_id
_entity_poly.type
_entity_poly.pdbx_seq_one_letter_code
_entity_poly.pdbx_strand_id
1 'polypeptide(L)'
;MMQRKPPTTIEEQRPCLLVQTTDGWLKILDACSGECLRSAFVSSIIKFSSLDWADYYHTIQLKSTVSQIRRSGSRGLPPPTSDRLMIMYIFKIHPLQLAGSFSLNRSVFGAKIRDAELSEDVLVVSHSNNTFNFYSFRWMLKHCTVLEASLGEWLEMDGGGRCGIVGEPGFGVPLTMNIKGHWTLM
;
A
#
# COMPACT_ATOMS: atom_id res chain seq x y z
N MET A 1 4.23 24.93 -22.09
CA MET A 1 4.10 23.72 -22.92
C MET A 1 5.43 22.97 -22.83
N MET A 2 5.58 22.06 -21.86
CA MET A 2 6.84 21.31 -21.69
C MET A 2 6.90 20.21 -22.75
N GLN A 3 7.85 20.33 -23.69
CA GLN A 3 8.13 19.25 -24.63
C GLN A 3 8.74 18.08 -23.85
N ARG A 4 8.05 16.93 -23.85
CA ARG A 4 8.56 15.68 -23.31
C ARG A 4 9.66 15.17 -24.24
N LYS A 5 10.83 14.90 -23.69
CA LYS A 5 11.91 14.18 -24.37
C LYS A 5 11.39 12.77 -24.73
N PRO A 6 11.57 12.29 -25.97
CA PRO A 6 11.10 10.96 -26.34
C PRO A 6 11.84 9.89 -25.52
N PRO A 7 11.15 8.79 -25.14
CA PRO A 7 11.78 7.66 -24.48
C PRO A 7 12.91 7.11 -25.36
N THR A 8 14.05 6.83 -24.73
CA THR A 8 15.34 6.56 -25.40
C THR A 8 15.66 5.08 -25.51
N THR A 9 14.79 4.20 -25.01
CA THR A 9 15.03 2.75 -24.99
C THR A 9 13.77 1.99 -25.41
N ILE A 10 13.93 0.97 -26.27
CA ILE A 10 12.83 0.12 -26.78
C ILE A 10 12.07 -0.60 -25.64
N GLU A 11 12.70 -0.79 -24.48
CA GLU A 11 12.06 -1.33 -23.28
C GLU A 11 11.00 -0.40 -22.67
N GLU A 12 11.08 0.91 -22.89
CA GLU A 12 10.13 1.90 -22.34
C GLU A 12 8.78 1.91 -23.08
N GLN A 13 8.62 1.15 -24.17
CA GLN A 13 7.41 1.15 -25.00
C GLN A 13 6.66 -0.19 -25.02
N ARG A 14 7.09 -1.19 -24.24
CA ARG A 14 6.36 -2.47 -24.19
C ARG A 14 5.06 -2.31 -23.39
N PRO A 15 3.89 -2.64 -23.96
CA PRO A 15 2.66 -2.64 -23.20
C PRO A 15 2.79 -3.66 -22.06
N CYS A 16 2.44 -3.25 -20.84
CA CYS A 16 2.57 -4.08 -19.65
C CYS A 16 1.24 -4.21 -18.93
N LEU A 17 1.00 -5.37 -18.31
CA LEU A 17 -0.13 -5.62 -17.42
C LEU A 17 0.34 -5.63 -15.98
N LEU A 18 -0.33 -4.84 -15.14
CA LEU A 18 -0.14 -4.87 -13.71
C LEU A 18 -1.19 -5.79 -13.08
N VAL A 19 -0.74 -6.80 -12.33
CA VAL A 19 -1.61 -7.86 -11.82
C VAL A 19 -1.36 -8.08 -10.34
N GLN A 20 -2.43 -8.17 -9.57
CA GLN A 20 -2.41 -8.71 -8.21
C GLN A 20 -3.03 -10.11 -8.21
N THR A 21 -2.28 -11.08 -7.70
CA THR A 21 -2.69 -12.48 -7.67
C THR A 21 -3.21 -12.89 -6.29
N THR A 22 -4.08 -13.89 -6.24
CA THR A 22 -4.77 -14.34 -5.01
C THR A 22 -3.83 -14.97 -3.98
N ASP A 23 -2.67 -15.45 -4.41
CA ASP A 23 -1.58 -15.98 -3.59
C ASP A 23 -0.62 -14.88 -3.06
N GLY A 24 -0.88 -13.62 -3.38
CA GLY A 24 -0.24 -12.47 -2.71
C GLY A 24 0.87 -11.78 -3.49
N TRP A 25 1.04 -12.09 -4.78
CA TRP A 25 2.02 -11.40 -5.62
C TRP A 25 1.44 -10.16 -6.27
N LEU A 26 2.29 -9.16 -6.38
CA LEU A 26 2.16 -8.06 -7.32
C LEU A 26 3.12 -8.32 -8.48
N LYS A 27 2.61 -8.36 -9.71
CA LYS A 27 3.40 -8.67 -10.91
C LYS A 27 3.20 -7.62 -11.99
N ILE A 28 4.26 -7.33 -12.72
CA ILE A 28 4.24 -6.62 -13.99
C ILE A 28 4.55 -7.66 -15.07
N LEU A 29 3.61 -7.88 -15.96
CA LEU A 29 3.72 -8.82 -17.06
C LEU A 29 3.86 -8.05 -18.38
N ASP A 30 4.59 -8.60 -19.34
CA ASP A 30 4.52 -8.15 -20.72
C ASP A 30 3.11 -8.46 -21.25
N ALA A 31 2.42 -7.46 -21.81
CA ALA A 31 1.04 -7.62 -22.23
C ALA A 31 0.87 -8.50 -23.48
N CYS A 32 1.94 -8.67 -24.27
CA CYS A 32 1.92 -9.46 -25.49
C CYS A 32 2.29 -10.93 -25.22
N SER A 33 3.35 -11.18 -24.46
CA SER A 33 3.83 -12.54 -24.18
C SER A 33 3.27 -13.14 -22.90
N GLY A 34 2.78 -12.31 -21.96
CA GLY A 34 2.43 -12.74 -20.61
C GLY A 34 3.63 -13.05 -19.72
N GLU A 35 4.85 -12.81 -20.21
CA GLU A 35 6.08 -13.03 -19.45
C GLU A 35 6.12 -12.12 -18.21
N CYS A 36 6.56 -12.67 -17.08
CA CYS A 36 6.71 -11.88 -15.85
C CYS A 36 7.98 -11.04 -15.91
N LEU A 37 7.82 -9.75 -16.15
CA LEU A 37 8.93 -8.79 -16.20
C LEU A 37 9.45 -8.47 -14.80
N ARG A 38 8.54 -8.29 -13.83
CA ARG A 38 8.87 -7.96 -12.43
C ARG A 38 7.82 -8.51 -11.50
N SER A 39 8.22 -8.84 -10.27
CA SER A 39 7.30 -9.31 -9.25
C SER A 39 7.77 -8.97 -7.86
N ALA A 40 6.82 -8.78 -6.94
CA ALA A 40 7.06 -8.70 -5.51
C ALA A 40 5.96 -9.47 -4.78
N PHE A 41 6.36 -10.38 -3.90
CA PHE A 41 5.47 -11.05 -2.97
C PHE A 41 5.10 -10.10 -1.83
N VAL A 42 3.84 -9.71 -1.76
CA VAL A 42 3.36 -8.76 -0.75
C VAL A 42 2.97 -9.50 0.53
N SER A 43 2.02 -10.43 0.44
CA SER A 43 1.59 -11.27 1.57
C SER A 43 0.63 -12.37 1.11
N SER A 44 0.80 -13.59 1.61
CA SER A 44 -0.18 -14.69 1.44
C SER A 44 -1.31 -14.65 2.47
N ILE A 45 -1.08 -13.97 3.60
CA ILE A 45 -2.02 -13.91 4.74
C ILE A 45 -3.02 -12.77 4.53
N ILE A 46 -2.54 -11.61 4.09
CA ILE A 46 -3.39 -10.44 3.83
C ILE A 46 -4.11 -10.65 2.50
N LYS A 47 -5.42 -10.43 2.49
CA LYS A 47 -6.22 -10.39 1.26
C LYS A 47 -6.33 -8.97 0.75
N PHE A 48 -6.30 -8.83 -0.57
CA PHE A 48 -6.35 -7.54 -1.26
C PHE A 48 -7.67 -7.39 -1.99
N SER A 49 -8.21 -6.18 -1.99
CA SER A 49 -9.50 -5.87 -2.61
C SER A 49 -9.38 -4.96 -3.83
N SER A 50 -8.33 -4.16 -3.93
CA SER A 50 -8.14 -3.26 -5.08
C SER A 50 -6.68 -2.97 -5.36
N LEU A 51 -6.42 -2.70 -6.63
CA LEU A 51 -5.14 -2.33 -7.21
C LEU A 51 -5.43 -1.20 -8.19
N ASP A 52 -4.99 0.01 -7.84
CA ASP A 52 -5.40 1.24 -8.52
C ASP A 52 -4.21 2.17 -8.75
N TRP A 53 -4.33 3.08 -9.72
CA TRP A 53 -3.36 4.16 -9.90
C TRP A 53 -3.54 5.21 -8.81
N ALA A 54 -2.43 5.67 -8.24
CA ALA A 54 -2.40 6.77 -7.28
C ALA A 54 -1.87 8.08 -7.89
N ASP A 55 -1.08 7.97 -8.95
CA ASP A 55 -0.59 9.07 -9.78
C ASP A 55 -0.53 8.56 -11.22
N TYR A 56 -0.61 9.45 -12.21
CA TYR A 56 -0.59 9.11 -13.63
C TYR A 56 0.65 8.30 -14.01
N TYR A 57 0.47 6.99 -14.10
CA TYR A 57 1.45 6.02 -14.61
C TYR A 57 2.78 5.94 -13.85
N HIS A 58 2.86 6.48 -12.64
CA HIS A 58 4.09 6.43 -11.83
C HIS A 58 3.92 5.61 -10.56
N THR A 59 2.77 5.77 -9.91
CA THR A 59 2.54 5.21 -8.59
C THR A 59 1.22 4.45 -8.56
N ILE A 60 1.26 3.27 -7.96
CA ILE A 60 0.10 2.41 -7.74
C ILE A 60 -0.13 2.25 -6.24
N GLN A 61 -1.38 2.05 -5.88
CA GLN A 61 -1.79 1.69 -4.55
C GLN A 61 -2.42 0.29 -4.58
N LEU A 62 -2.05 -0.51 -3.60
CA LEU A 62 -2.62 -1.82 -3.34
C LEU A 62 -3.27 -1.80 -1.97
N LYS A 63 -4.59 -2.04 -1.93
CA LYS A 63 -5.39 -1.98 -0.70
C LYS A 63 -5.74 -3.38 -0.23
N SER A 64 -5.51 -3.64 1.05
CA SER A 64 -6.05 -4.83 1.69
C SER A 64 -7.56 -4.74 1.76
N THR A 65 -8.24 -5.88 1.77
CA THR A 65 -9.65 -5.94 2.15
C THR A 65 -9.81 -5.32 3.54
N VAL A 66 -10.90 -4.58 3.72
CA VAL A 66 -11.29 -4.08 5.04
C VAL A 66 -11.30 -5.24 6.03
N SER A 67 -10.61 -5.08 7.15
CA SER A 67 -10.68 -6.03 8.26
C SER A 67 -12.14 -6.07 8.74
N GLN A 68 -12.86 -7.10 8.27
CA GLN A 68 -14.19 -7.35 8.78
C GLN A 68 -14.02 -7.86 10.20
N ILE A 69 -14.55 -7.10 11.16
CA ILE A 69 -14.86 -7.64 12.48
C ILE A 69 -15.80 -8.81 12.18
N ARG A 70 -15.35 -10.05 12.41
CA ARG A 70 -16.28 -11.18 12.44
C ARG A 70 -17.30 -10.84 13.52
N ARG A 71 -18.51 -10.46 13.11
CA ARG A 71 -19.69 -10.43 13.98
C ARG A 71 -20.02 -11.88 14.32
N SER A 72 -19.17 -12.53 15.11
CA SER A 72 -19.55 -13.74 15.80
C SER A 72 -20.59 -13.32 16.83
N GLY A 73 -21.77 -13.92 16.76
CA GLY A 73 -22.94 -13.60 17.59
C GLY A 73 -22.80 -13.94 19.07
N SER A 74 -21.71 -13.54 19.73
CA SER A 74 -21.59 -13.56 21.18
C SER A 74 -22.38 -12.39 21.77
N ARG A 75 -23.64 -12.68 22.16
CA ARG A 75 -24.46 -11.78 22.98
C ARG A 75 -23.66 -11.42 24.24
N GLY A 76 -23.39 -10.13 24.46
CA GLY A 76 -22.94 -9.61 25.75
C GLY A 76 -21.46 -9.21 25.91
N LEU A 77 -20.63 -9.28 24.87
CA LEU A 77 -19.28 -8.69 24.90
C LEU A 77 -19.22 -7.41 24.05
N PRO A 78 -18.54 -6.34 24.51
CA PRO A 78 -18.27 -5.20 23.66
C PRO A 78 -17.53 -5.69 22.40
N PRO A 79 -17.89 -5.19 21.20
CA PRO A 79 -17.35 -5.70 19.96
C PRO A 79 -15.82 -5.55 19.96
N PRO A 80 -15.04 -6.57 19.53
CA PRO A 80 -13.62 -6.40 19.31
C PRO A 80 -13.44 -5.44 18.12
N THR A 81 -13.31 -4.15 18.41
CA THR A 81 -12.99 -3.15 17.40
C THR A 81 -11.51 -3.28 17.09
N SER A 82 -11.15 -4.10 16.09
CA SER A 82 -9.81 -4.04 15.50
C SER A 82 -9.56 -2.60 15.08
N ASP A 83 -8.56 -1.96 15.69
CA ASP A 83 -8.23 -0.57 15.42
C ASP A 83 -7.86 -0.37 13.95
N ARG A 84 -7.12 -1.32 13.38
CA ARG A 84 -6.74 -1.36 11.97
C ARG A 84 -7.93 -1.67 11.07
N LEU A 85 -8.30 -0.74 10.19
CA LEU A 85 -9.30 -0.90 9.13
C LEU A 85 -8.74 -1.66 7.93
N MET A 86 -7.60 -1.22 7.37
CA MET A 86 -6.95 -1.86 6.22
C MET A 86 -5.45 -1.53 6.20
N ILE A 87 -4.73 -2.14 5.26
CA ILE A 87 -3.32 -1.83 4.95
C ILE A 87 -3.28 -1.31 3.51
N MET A 88 -2.50 -0.25 3.30
CA MET A 88 -2.20 0.29 1.98
C MET A 88 -0.71 0.11 1.70
N TYR A 89 -0.40 -0.36 0.50
CA TYR A 89 0.96 -0.43 -0.03
C TYR A 89 1.04 0.46 -1.26
N ILE A 90 2.06 1.31 -1.30
CA ILE A 90 2.29 2.26 -2.37
C ILE A 90 3.57 1.86 -3.08
N PHE A 91 3.48 1.65 -4.39
CA PHE A 91 4.63 1.26 -5.20
C PHE A 91 4.84 2.22 -6.36
N LYS A 92 6.11 2.48 -6.68
CA LYS A 92 6.50 3.04 -7.97
C LYS A 92 6.61 1.90 -8.98
N ILE A 93 6.19 2.09 -10.22
CA ILE A 93 6.18 1.01 -11.23
C ILE A 93 7.48 0.91 -12.05
N HIS A 94 8.22 2.01 -12.19
CA HIS A 94 9.42 2.08 -13.02
C HIS A 94 10.60 2.73 -12.27
N PRO A 95 11.54 1.92 -11.75
CA PRO A 95 11.43 0.48 -11.52
C PRO A 95 10.38 0.12 -10.45
N LEU A 96 9.91 -1.15 -10.41
CA LEU A 96 9.02 -1.62 -9.35
C LEU A 96 9.70 -1.46 -7.98
N GLN A 97 9.21 -0.55 -7.14
CA GLN A 97 9.80 -0.19 -5.85
C GLN A 97 8.74 0.09 -4.81
N LEU A 98 9.00 -0.28 -3.56
CA LEU A 98 8.16 0.12 -2.43
C LEU A 98 8.40 1.60 -2.12
N ALA A 99 7.35 2.42 -2.20
CA ALA A 99 7.41 3.82 -1.80
C ALA A 99 6.99 4.02 -0.34
N GLY A 100 6.04 3.23 0.13
CA GLY A 100 5.58 3.26 1.51
C GLY A 100 4.46 2.27 1.78
N SER A 101 4.31 1.86 3.02
CA SER A 101 3.22 0.98 3.44
C SER A 101 2.78 1.31 4.85
N PHE A 102 1.47 1.37 5.06
CA PHE A 102 0.89 1.78 6.33
C PHE A 102 -0.45 1.13 6.61
N SER A 103 -0.78 1.06 7.90
CA SER A 103 -2.11 0.67 8.37
C SER A 103 -3.00 1.89 8.53
N LEU A 104 -4.22 1.80 8.00
CA LEU A 104 -5.26 2.79 8.22
C LEU A 104 -5.99 2.45 9.52
N ASN A 105 -5.71 3.18 10.60
CA ASN A 105 -6.22 2.91 11.95
C ASN A 105 -7.34 3.87 12.35
N ARG A 106 -8.39 3.35 12.98
CA ARG A 106 -9.55 4.13 13.46
C ARG A 106 -9.16 5.12 14.56
N SER A 107 -8.20 4.76 15.42
CA SER A 107 -7.66 5.62 16.47
C SER A 107 -6.96 6.87 15.91
N VAL A 108 -6.41 6.78 14.70
CA VAL A 108 -5.61 7.84 14.07
C VAL A 108 -6.46 8.67 13.11
N PHE A 109 -7.24 8.00 12.28
CA PHE A 109 -8.03 8.65 11.23
C PHE A 109 -9.48 8.88 11.62
N GLY A 110 -9.89 8.48 12.83
CA GLY A 110 -11.23 8.64 13.37
C GLY A 110 -12.08 7.36 13.31
N ALA A 111 -12.96 7.17 14.30
CA ALA A 111 -13.70 5.92 14.48
C ALA A 111 -14.62 5.55 13.29
N LYS A 112 -15.02 6.54 12.48
CA LYS A 112 -15.98 6.41 11.38
C LYS A 112 -15.33 6.20 10.00
N ILE A 113 -14.03 5.98 9.91
CA ILE A 113 -13.38 5.70 8.62
C ILE A 113 -14.00 4.49 7.90
N ARG A 114 -14.13 4.61 6.58
CA ARG A 114 -14.73 3.58 5.72
C ARG A 114 -13.74 3.08 4.67
N ASP A 115 -13.02 4.00 4.03
CA ASP A 115 -12.06 3.70 2.96
C ASP A 115 -11.05 4.85 2.87
N ALA A 116 -9.93 4.61 2.19
CA ALA A 116 -8.99 5.64 1.79
C ALA A 116 -8.48 5.41 0.37
N GLU A 117 -8.06 6.51 -0.26
CA GLU A 117 -7.55 6.52 -1.62
C GLU A 117 -6.43 7.55 -1.71
N LEU A 118 -5.32 7.16 -2.33
CA LEU A 118 -4.23 8.07 -2.66
C LEU A 118 -4.45 8.60 -4.08
N SER A 119 -4.39 9.92 -4.24
CA SER A 119 -4.42 10.60 -5.54
C SER A 119 -3.45 11.78 -5.50
N GLU A 120 -2.47 11.84 -6.40
CA GLU A 120 -1.60 13.01 -6.60
C GLU A 120 -0.98 13.53 -5.29
N ASP A 121 -0.33 12.64 -4.52
CA ASP A 121 0.25 12.92 -3.19
C ASP A 121 -0.75 13.35 -2.09
N VAL A 122 -2.06 13.19 -2.30
CA VAL A 122 -3.09 13.46 -1.30
C VAL A 122 -3.77 12.15 -0.92
N LEU A 123 -3.67 11.77 0.35
CA LEU A 123 -4.46 10.69 0.92
C LEU A 123 -5.84 11.22 1.31
N VAL A 124 -6.86 10.76 0.59
CA VAL A 124 -8.26 11.07 0.85
C VAL A 124 -8.86 9.95 1.70
N VAL A 125 -9.34 10.29 2.89
CA VAL A 125 -9.97 9.33 3.82
C VAL A 125 -11.45 9.63 3.89
N SER A 126 -12.27 8.63 3.56
CA SER A 126 -13.73 8.73 3.59
C SER A 126 -14.31 8.20 4.90
N HIS A 127 -15.35 8.87 5.39
CA HIS A 127 -16.02 8.51 6.63
C HIS A 127 -17.50 8.18 6.42
N SER A 128 -18.08 7.38 7.32
CA SER A 128 -19.47 6.93 7.25
C SER A 128 -20.52 8.04 7.42
N ASN A 129 -20.10 9.24 7.84
CA ASN A 129 -20.92 10.44 7.94
C ASN A 129 -20.82 11.34 6.69
N ASN A 130 -20.36 10.79 5.56
CA ASN A 130 -20.21 11.49 4.27
C ASN A 130 -19.21 12.66 4.32
N THR A 131 -18.25 12.62 5.23
CA THR A 131 -17.13 13.58 5.26
C THR A 131 -15.86 12.95 4.72
N PHE A 132 -14.97 13.81 4.22
CA PHE A 132 -13.66 13.42 3.72
C PHE A 132 -12.59 14.22 4.45
N ASN A 133 -11.51 13.55 4.84
CA ASN A 133 -10.31 14.18 5.35
C ASN A 133 -9.20 14.02 4.32
N PHE A 134 -8.38 15.05 4.17
CA PHE A 134 -7.28 15.09 3.22
C PHE A 134 -5.97 15.20 3.98
N TYR A 135 -5.01 14.35 3.64
CA TYR A 135 -3.69 14.34 4.26
C TYR A 135 -2.61 14.44 3.18
N SER A 136 -1.57 15.22 3.42
CA SER A 136 -0.42 15.27 2.52
C SER A 136 0.38 13.98 2.65
N PHE A 137 0.32 13.13 1.63
CA PHE A 137 1.07 11.88 1.60
C PHE A 137 2.58 12.12 1.54
N ARG A 138 3.01 13.14 0.80
CA ARG A 138 4.41 13.59 0.79
C ARG A 138 4.91 13.94 2.20
N TRP A 139 4.08 14.65 2.98
CA TRP A 139 4.41 14.96 4.37
C TRP A 139 4.50 13.68 5.21
N MET A 140 3.55 12.75 5.04
CA MET A 140 3.53 11.47 5.75
C MET A 140 4.77 10.63 5.45
N LEU A 141 5.18 10.50 4.18
CA LEU A 141 6.40 9.80 3.80
C LEU A 141 7.64 10.37 4.51
N LYS A 142 7.71 11.69 4.65
CA LYS A 142 8.85 12.36 5.28
C LYS A 142 8.90 12.19 6.80
N HIS A 143 7.76 12.14 7.49
CA HIS A 143 7.70 12.22 8.96
C HIS A 143 7.17 10.97 9.65
N CYS A 144 6.50 10.07 8.93
CA CYS A 144 5.91 8.86 9.48
C CYS A 144 6.68 7.59 9.09
N THR A 145 7.66 7.66 8.19
CA THR A 145 8.51 6.52 7.84
C THR A 145 9.39 6.16 9.02
N VAL A 146 9.31 4.91 9.48
CA VAL A 146 10.05 4.38 10.64
C VAL A 146 10.97 3.23 10.26
N LEU A 147 10.85 2.71 9.04
CA LEU A 147 11.61 1.59 8.52
C LEU A 147 11.89 1.83 7.05
N GLU A 148 13.17 1.86 6.68
CA GLU A 148 13.60 1.87 5.29
C GLU A 148 13.63 0.42 4.77
N ALA A 149 12.90 0.15 3.69
CA ALA A 149 12.83 -1.17 3.09
C ALA A 149 12.69 -1.05 1.57
N SER A 150 13.60 -1.68 0.84
CA SER A 150 13.57 -1.75 -0.62
C SER A 150 13.32 -3.17 -1.08
N LEU A 151 12.55 -3.34 -2.15
CA LEU A 151 12.30 -4.67 -2.73
C LEU A 151 13.62 -5.32 -3.17
N GLY A 152 13.79 -6.61 -2.84
CA GLY A 152 14.98 -7.39 -3.16
C GLY A 152 16.14 -7.22 -2.16
N GLU A 153 16.03 -6.32 -1.18
CA GLU A 153 17.05 -6.14 -0.14
C GLU A 153 16.78 -7.02 1.08
N TRP A 154 17.85 -7.44 1.75
CA TRP A 154 17.77 -8.12 3.04
C TRP A 154 17.40 -7.13 4.13
N LEU A 155 16.40 -7.47 4.94
CA LEU A 155 15.95 -6.66 6.05
C LEU A 155 15.90 -7.49 7.33
N GLU A 156 16.46 -6.94 8.40
CA GLU A 156 16.38 -7.49 9.75
C GLU A 156 15.52 -6.55 10.60
N MET A 157 14.43 -7.06 11.14
CA MET A 157 13.59 -6.27 12.04
C MET A 157 14.23 -6.22 13.43
N ASP A 158 14.20 -5.05 14.07
CA ASP A 158 14.73 -4.83 15.40
C ASP A 158 14.23 -5.86 16.43
N GLY A 159 15.09 -6.19 17.39
CA GLY A 159 14.74 -7.05 18.54
C GLY A 159 14.77 -8.55 18.26
N GLY A 160 15.58 -9.01 17.30
CA GLY A 160 15.65 -10.43 16.93
C GLY A 160 14.38 -10.92 16.22
N GLY A 161 13.69 -10.00 15.54
CA GLY A 161 12.44 -10.26 14.85
C GLY A 161 12.63 -11.10 13.57
N ARG A 162 11.61 -11.04 12.71
CA ARG A 162 11.65 -11.69 11.40
C ARG A 162 12.73 -11.01 10.54
N CYS A 163 13.52 -11.80 9.83
CA CYS A 163 14.45 -11.33 8.80
C CYS A 163 14.16 -12.01 7.47
N GLY A 164 14.60 -11.39 6.37
CA GLY A 164 14.46 -11.95 5.04
C GLY A 164 14.54 -10.90 3.94
N ILE A 165 14.35 -11.34 2.70
CA ILE A 165 14.38 -10.48 1.53
C ILE A 165 13.01 -9.82 1.34
N VAL A 166 12.99 -8.50 1.30
CA VAL A 166 11.75 -7.72 1.10
C VAL A 166 11.14 -8.06 -0.26
N GLY A 167 9.87 -8.46 -0.26
CA GLY A 167 9.18 -8.84 -1.49
C GLY A 167 9.39 -10.29 -1.94
N GLU A 168 10.01 -11.14 -1.12
CA GLU A 168 10.14 -12.58 -1.38
C GLU A 168 9.19 -13.42 -0.50
N PRO A 169 8.79 -14.61 -0.96
CA PRO A 169 8.04 -15.57 -0.14
C PRO A 169 8.75 -15.85 1.18
N GLY A 170 7.97 -15.96 2.26
CA GLY A 170 8.50 -16.17 3.61
C GLY A 170 8.86 -14.87 4.34
N PHE A 171 9.00 -13.72 3.67
CA PHE A 171 9.15 -12.42 4.33
C PHE A 171 8.01 -11.45 3.95
N GLY A 172 7.77 -11.25 2.66
CA GLY A 172 6.74 -10.33 2.15
C GLY A 172 7.17 -8.86 2.19
N VAL A 173 6.19 -7.96 2.15
CA VAL A 173 6.42 -6.51 2.26
C VAL A 173 6.02 -6.02 3.66
N PRO A 174 6.94 -5.43 4.44
CA PRO A 174 6.66 -4.95 5.79
C PRO A 174 5.83 -3.66 5.77
N LEU A 175 5.37 -3.23 6.94
CA LEU A 175 4.87 -1.87 7.15
C LEU A 175 6.05 -0.93 7.37
N THR A 176 6.19 0.09 6.54
CA THR A 176 7.33 1.03 6.62
C THR A 176 7.01 2.31 7.38
N MET A 177 5.72 2.63 7.51
CA MET A 177 5.27 3.87 8.13
C MET A 177 4.40 3.62 9.36
N ASN A 178 4.58 4.46 10.38
CA ASN A 178 3.77 4.49 11.59
C ASN A 178 3.11 5.87 11.75
N ILE A 179 1.82 5.93 11.46
CA ILE A 179 1.05 7.18 11.51
C ILE A 179 0.39 7.28 12.88
N LYS A 180 0.65 8.36 13.62
CA LYS A 180 0.16 8.57 15.00
C LYS A 180 -0.93 9.64 15.03
N GLY A 181 -1.89 9.53 15.94
CA GLY A 181 -3.13 10.33 15.98
C GLY A 181 -3.01 11.81 16.40
N HIS A 182 -1.87 12.48 16.23
CA HIS A 182 -1.72 13.89 16.64
C HIS A 182 -1.48 14.78 15.40
N TRP A 183 -2.55 15.05 14.65
CA TRP A 183 -2.50 15.95 13.49
C TRP A 183 -3.49 17.09 13.67
N THR A 184 -2.99 18.29 13.94
CA THR A 184 -3.74 19.53 13.71
C THR A 184 -3.42 19.97 12.28
N LEU A 185 -4.46 20.12 11.45
CA LEU A 185 -4.38 20.72 10.12
C LEU A 185 -3.63 22.07 10.22
N MET A 186 -2.57 22.24 9.43
CA MET A 186 -2.14 23.58 9.01
C MET A 186 -2.88 23.93 7.72
#